data_AF-A0A1G1KPJ6-F1
#
_entry.id   AF-A0A1G1KPJ6-F1
#
_cell.length_a   1.000
_cell.length_b   1.000
_cell.length_c   1.000
_cell.angle_alpha   90.00
_cell.angle_beta   90.00
_cell.angle_gamma   90.00
#
_symmetry.space_group_name_H-M   'P 1'
#
loop_
_entity.id
_entity.type
_entity.pdbx_description
1 polymer ?
#
loop_
_entity_poly.entity_id
_entity_poly.type
_entity_poly.pdbx_seq_one_letter_code
_entity_poly.pdbx_strand_id
1 'polypeptide(L)'
;MDKFVSLAAKDKRAYFEVAAANLNIMPQLVEKDFWVCWILKVLFSLPEIGGHLTFKGGTSLSKCYNVIKRFSEDIDISIERPFLSKTKTIEPDKKRSNKENQKRLKELQAVCKTKIDEVIIPSLKRAITATLPDKGEWKLSLDSEDPDGQTVLFTFPHAMISTTESYIMSSVKVEFGAQCPRRADR
;
A
#
# COMPACT_ATOMS: atom_id res chain seq x y z
N MET A 1 -13.69 5.24 9.48
CA MET A 1 -12.97 3.95 9.37
C MET A 1 -12.39 3.52 10.70
N ASP A 2 -11.68 4.37 11.44
CA ASP A 2 -10.98 3.96 12.68
C ASP A 2 -11.91 3.39 13.77
N LYS A 3 -13.10 3.98 13.96
CA LYS A 3 -14.14 3.43 14.85
C LYS A 3 -14.63 2.02 14.45
N PHE A 4 -14.62 1.72 13.15
CA PHE A 4 -15.01 0.40 12.63
C PHE A 4 -13.89 -0.62 12.84
N VAL A 5 -12.65 -0.21 12.64
CA VAL A 5 -11.46 -1.05 12.85
C VAL A 5 -11.38 -1.56 14.29
N SER A 6 -11.77 -0.72 15.26
CA SER A 6 -11.80 -1.05 16.69
C SER A 6 -12.96 -1.95 17.13
N LEU A 7 -13.91 -2.28 16.24
CA LEU A 7 -15.01 -3.19 16.58
C LEU A 7 -14.50 -4.62 16.79
N ALA A 8 -15.26 -5.40 17.58
CA ALA A 8 -14.99 -6.82 17.74
C ALA A 8 -15.11 -7.55 16.39
N ALA A 9 -14.36 -8.64 16.21
CA ALA A 9 -14.37 -9.43 14.97
C ALA A 9 -15.78 -9.89 14.58
N LYS A 10 -16.60 -10.28 15.56
CA LYS A 10 -18.00 -10.68 15.36
C LYS A 10 -18.85 -9.54 14.75
N ASP A 11 -18.66 -8.32 15.21
CA ASP A 11 -19.42 -7.17 14.71
C ASP A 11 -18.96 -6.81 13.31
N LYS A 12 -17.64 -6.72 13.07
CA LYS A 12 -17.07 -6.48 11.72
C LYS A 12 -17.57 -7.49 10.70
N ARG A 13 -17.63 -8.77 11.08
CA ARG A 13 -18.14 -9.85 10.26
C ARG A 13 -19.57 -9.61 9.79
N ALA A 14 -20.47 -9.20 10.68
CA ALA A 14 -21.86 -8.93 10.31
C ALA A 14 -21.96 -7.82 9.25
N TYR A 15 -21.17 -6.76 9.37
CA TYR A 15 -21.12 -5.70 8.34
C TYR A 15 -20.57 -6.20 7.00
N PHE A 16 -19.50 -7.00 7.02
CA PHE A 16 -18.94 -7.57 5.79
C PHE A 16 -19.92 -8.52 5.10
N GLU A 17 -20.62 -9.36 5.86
CA GLU A 17 -21.64 -10.28 5.33
C GLU A 17 -22.81 -9.53 4.67
N VAL A 18 -23.34 -8.48 5.32
CA VAL A 18 -24.43 -7.65 4.76
C VAL A 18 -23.98 -6.92 3.50
N ALA A 19 -22.79 -6.30 3.52
CA ALA A 19 -22.25 -5.60 2.35
C ALA A 19 -22.00 -6.57 1.18
N ALA A 20 -21.47 -7.76 1.46
CA ALA A 20 -21.21 -8.79 0.47
C ALA A 20 -22.48 -9.34 -0.17
N ALA A 21 -23.53 -9.56 0.63
CA ALA A 21 -24.85 -9.96 0.13
C ALA A 21 -25.44 -8.93 -0.83
N ASN A 22 -25.36 -7.64 -0.48
CA ASN A 22 -25.85 -6.55 -1.34
C ASN A 22 -25.05 -6.42 -2.65
N LEU A 23 -23.76 -6.73 -2.61
CA LEU A 23 -22.85 -6.65 -3.76
C LEU A 23 -22.77 -7.96 -4.55
N ASN A 24 -23.40 -9.03 -4.07
CA ASN A 24 -23.33 -10.40 -4.61
C ASN A 24 -21.88 -10.89 -4.82
N ILE A 25 -21.06 -10.78 -3.78
CA ILE A 25 -19.64 -11.19 -3.75
C ILE A 25 -19.31 -11.91 -2.45
N MET A 26 -18.10 -12.45 -2.32
CA MET A 26 -17.66 -13.08 -1.08
C MET A 26 -17.33 -12.03 0.01
N PRO A 27 -17.75 -12.24 1.28
CA PRO A 27 -17.43 -11.32 2.38
C PRO A 27 -15.94 -11.04 2.59
N GLN A 28 -15.09 -12.02 2.30
CA GLN A 28 -13.63 -11.89 2.37
C GLN A 28 -13.09 -10.85 1.38
N LEU A 29 -13.76 -10.66 0.23
CA LEU A 29 -13.38 -9.64 -0.74
C LEU A 29 -13.73 -8.23 -0.24
N VAL A 30 -14.88 -8.09 0.43
CA VAL A 30 -15.27 -6.83 1.09
C VAL A 30 -14.31 -6.50 2.22
N GLU A 31 -13.96 -7.49 3.04
CA GLU A 31 -12.96 -7.33 4.10
C GLU A 31 -11.61 -6.88 3.53
N LYS A 32 -11.11 -7.54 2.48
CA LYS A 32 -9.85 -7.16 1.83
C LYS A 32 -9.90 -5.75 1.26
N ASP A 33 -10.98 -5.36 0.57
CA ASP A 33 -11.17 -4.01 0.04
C ASP A 33 -11.18 -2.94 1.14
N PHE A 34 -11.81 -3.26 2.28
CA PHE A 34 -11.82 -2.39 3.44
C PHE A 34 -10.40 -2.14 3.95
N TRP A 35 -9.58 -3.19 4.08
CA TRP A 35 -8.20 -3.06 4.54
C TRP A 35 -7.29 -2.34 3.55
N VAL A 36 -7.50 -2.51 2.24
CA VAL A 36 -6.85 -1.71 1.18
C VAL A 36 -7.16 -0.22 1.37
N CYS A 37 -8.43 0.13 1.54
CA CYS A 37 -8.84 1.53 1.74
C CYS A 37 -8.30 2.08 3.06
N TRP A 38 -8.29 1.28 4.11
CA TRP A 38 -7.81 1.68 5.42
C TRP A 38 -6.30 1.92 5.42
N ILE A 39 -5.49 1.02 4.85
CA ILE A 39 -4.03 1.20 4.81
C ILE A 39 -3.65 2.40 3.93
N LEU A 40 -4.36 2.64 2.83
CA LEU A 40 -4.22 3.87 2.04
C LEU A 40 -4.48 5.10 2.89
N LYS A 41 -5.60 5.13 3.62
CA LYS A 41 -5.91 6.26 4.52
C LYS A 41 -4.78 6.49 5.52
N VAL A 42 -4.31 5.44 6.19
CA VAL A 42 -3.22 5.52 7.18
C VAL A 42 -1.94 6.06 6.53
N LEU A 43 -1.54 5.48 5.39
CA LEU A 43 -0.31 5.83 4.67
C LEU A 43 -0.31 7.30 4.23
N PHE A 44 -1.40 7.79 3.64
CA PHE A 44 -1.52 9.19 3.20
C PHE A 44 -1.72 10.17 4.36
N SER A 45 -2.09 9.69 5.54
CA SER A 45 -2.20 10.53 6.76
C SER A 45 -0.89 10.63 7.54
N LEU A 46 0.18 9.94 7.12
CA LEU A 46 1.48 10.02 7.78
C LEU A 46 2.09 11.43 7.64
N PRO A 47 2.40 12.13 8.75
CA PRO A 47 2.95 13.48 8.70
C PRO A 47 4.29 13.56 7.95
N GLU A 48 5.13 12.53 8.06
CA GLU A 48 6.49 12.53 7.53
C GLU A 48 6.53 12.35 6.01
N ILE A 49 5.60 11.59 5.44
CA ILE A 49 5.69 11.10 4.06
C ILE A 49 4.39 11.24 3.26
N GLY A 50 3.23 11.31 3.89
CA GLY A 50 1.92 11.25 3.22
C GLY A 50 1.74 12.29 2.11
N GLY A 51 2.25 13.51 2.34
CA GLY A 51 2.22 14.60 1.35
C GLY A 51 3.15 14.41 0.14
N HIS A 52 4.07 13.46 0.22
CA HIS A 52 5.02 13.09 -0.84
C HIS A 52 4.64 11.79 -1.55
N LEU A 53 3.48 11.22 -1.25
CA LEU A 53 3.00 10.01 -1.89
C LEU A 53 2.02 10.35 -3.01
N THR A 54 2.04 9.55 -4.06
CA THR A 54 1.04 9.60 -5.13
C THR A 54 0.62 8.18 -5.45
N PHE A 55 -0.66 7.90 -5.27
CA PHE A 55 -1.26 6.62 -5.65
C PHE A 55 -1.39 6.57 -7.17
N LYS A 56 -0.77 5.58 -7.80
CA LYS A 56 -0.57 5.50 -9.25
C LYS A 56 -1.50 4.52 -9.97
N GLY A 57 -2.29 3.75 -9.24
CA GLY A 57 -2.88 2.53 -9.75
C GLY A 57 -3.56 2.68 -11.12
N GLY A 58 -3.31 1.72 -12.01
CA GLY A 58 -4.22 1.44 -13.14
C GLY A 58 -5.66 1.15 -12.67
N THR A 59 -5.82 0.81 -11.38
CA THR A 59 -7.05 0.60 -10.62
C THR A 59 -7.75 1.90 -10.17
N SER A 60 -7.04 3.03 -10.04
CA SER A 60 -7.63 4.32 -9.64
C SER A 60 -8.62 4.83 -10.70
N LEU A 61 -8.28 4.65 -11.98
CA LEU A 61 -9.18 4.91 -13.10
C LEU A 61 -10.36 3.94 -13.09
N SER A 62 -10.14 2.65 -12.84
CA SER A 62 -11.19 1.66 -12.99
C SER A 62 -12.23 1.66 -11.86
N LYS A 63 -11.87 2.12 -10.64
CA LYS A 63 -12.85 2.40 -9.57
C LYS A 63 -13.64 3.69 -9.81
N CYS A 64 -13.04 4.73 -10.40
CA CYS A 64 -13.78 5.96 -10.78
C CYS A 64 -14.70 5.75 -11.99
N TYR A 65 -14.34 4.84 -12.91
CA TYR A 65 -15.09 4.57 -14.14
C TYR A 65 -15.90 3.25 -14.13
N ASN A 66 -15.96 2.53 -12.99
CA ASN A 66 -16.72 1.29 -12.82
C ASN A 66 -16.34 0.15 -13.81
N VAL A 67 -15.08 0.13 -14.28
CA VAL A 67 -14.64 -0.69 -15.44
C VAL A 67 -14.20 -2.11 -15.07
N ILE A 68 -13.81 -2.39 -13.82
CA ILE A 68 -13.46 -3.75 -13.38
C ILE A 68 -14.04 -4.07 -12.00
N LYS A 69 -14.69 -5.24 -11.91
CA LYS A 69 -15.19 -5.87 -10.68
C LYS A 69 -14.10 -6.66 -9.92
N ARG A 70 -12.82 -6.48 -10.27
CA ARG A 70 -11.70 -7.18 -9.61
C ARG A 70 -11.21 -6.36 -8.42
N PHE A 71 -11.02 -7.02 -7.29
CA PHE A 71 -10.42 -6.41 -6.10
C PHE A 71 -8.92 -6.21 -6.35
N SER A 72 -8.42 -5.00 -6.10
CA SER A 72 -6.98 -4.70 -6.23
C SER A 72 -6.29 -5.18 -4.97
N GLU A 73 -5.63 -6.31 -5.06
CA GLU A 73 -4.74 -6.80 -4.01
C GLU A 73 -3.48 -5.93 -3.86
N ASP A 74 -3.04 -5.38 -5.00
CA ASP A 74 -1.81 -4.59 -5.11
C ASP A 74 -2.13 -3.09 -5.12
N ILE A 75 -1.33 -2.34 -4.36
CA ILE A 75 -1.38 -0.89 -4.26
C ILE A 75 -0.07 -0.32 -4.79
N ASP A 76 -0.13 0.36 -5.94
CA ASP A 76 1.00 1.09 -6.50
C ASP A 76 1.11 2.50 -5.91
N ILE A 77 2.14 2.73 -5.11
CA ILE A 77 2.47 4.04 -4.55
C ILE A 77 3.73 4.56 -5.20
N SER A 78 3.76 5.87 -5.45
CA SER A 78 5.00 6.55 -5.78
C SER A 78 5.41 7.57 -4.76
N ILE A 79 6.72 7.65 -4.56
CA ILE A 79 7.34 8.60 -3.66
C ILE A 79 7.91 9.74 -4.51
N GLU A 80 7.56 10.97 -4.14
CA GLU A 80 8.11 12.16 -4.76
C GLU A 80 9.64 12.21 -4.61
N ARG A 81 10.31 12.59 -5.70
CA ARG A 81 11.78 12.61 -5.76
C ARG A 81 12.46 13.50 -4.72
N PRO A 82 11.94 14.70 -4.36
CA PRO A 82 12.52 15.53 -3.31
C PRO A 82 12.57 14.83 -1.94
N PHE A 83 11.67 13.89 -1.69
CA PHE A 83 11.69 13.09 -0.46
C PHE A 83 12.77 12.00 -0.49
N LEU A 84 13.04 11.43 -1.67
CA LEU A 84 14.09 10.43 -1.87
C LEU A 84 15.49 11.05 -1.85
N SER A 85 15.71 12.19 -2.52
CA SER A 85 17.03 12.84 -2.57
C SER A 85 16.92 14.35 -2.41
N LYS A 86 17.58 14.89 -1.37
CA LYS A 86 17.67 16.33 -1.11
C LYS A 86 18.82 17.03 -1.84
N THR A 87 19.78 16.29 -2.39
CA THR A 87 21.11 16.86 -2.74
C THR A 87 21.65 16.49 -4.12
N LYS A 88 21.07 15.53 -4.87
CA LYS A 88 21.53 15.20 -6.22
C LYS A 88 20.36 15.00 -7.19
N THR A 89 20.49 15.54 -8.40
CA THR A 89 19.66 15.14 -9.54
C THR A 89 20.08 13.74 -9.99
N ILE A 90 19.53 12.70 -9.35
CA ILE A 90 19.70 11.28 -9.71
C ILE A 90 18.77 10.92 -10.90
N GLU A 91 18.29 11.93 -11.65
CA GLU A 91 17.38 11.67 -12.76
C GLU A 91 18.10 11.01 -13.93
N PRO A 92 17.50 9.96 -14.53
CA PRO A 92 17.87 9.53 -15.86
C PRO A 92 17.58 10.67 -16.84
N ASP A 93 18.55 11.01 -17.67
CA ASP A 93 18.42 12.08 -18.66
C ASP A 93 18.55 11.47 -20.06
N LYS A 94 17.70 11.90 -20.99
CA LYS A 94 17.79 11.52 -22.41
C LYS A 94 19.13 11.90 -23.03
N LYS A 95 19.84 12.89 -22.45
CA LYS A 95 21.19 13.31 -22.86
C LYS A 95 22.31 12.39 -22.36
N ARG A 96 22.01 11.39 -21.53
CA ARG A 96 22.99 10.48 -20.93
C ARG A 96 22.93 9.09 -21.54
N SER A 97 24.06 8.38 -21.46
CA SER A 97 24.16 6.98 -21.89
C SER A 97 23.21 6.08 -21.10
N ASN A 98 22.69 5.04 -21.74
CA ASN A 98 21.84 4.01 -21.13
C ASN A 98 22.48 3.41 -19.86
N LYS A 99 23.81 3.22 -19.86
CA LYS A 99 24.55 2.67 -18.71
C LYS A 99 24.51 3.60 -17.49
N GLU A 100 24.63 4.91 -17.72
CA GLU A 100 24.57 5.93 -16.67
C GLU A 100 23.14 6.08 -16.11
N ASN A 101 22.13 6.01 -16.98
CA ASN A 101 20.72 6.00 -16.58
C ASN A 101 20.36 4.76 -15.75
N GLN A 102 20.88 3.58 -16.11
CA GLN A 102 20.68 2.35 -15.35
C GLN A 102 21.33 2.42 -13.95
N LYS A 103 22.54 2.99 -13.85
CA LYS A 103 23.22 3.20 -12.56
C LYS A 103 22.38 4.09 -11.64
N ARG A 104 21.88 5.21 -12.15
CA ARG A 104 21.02 6.15 -11.42
C ARG A 104 19.71 5.53 -10.97
N LEU A 105 19.11 4.67 -11.80
CA LEU A 105 17.90 3.94 -11.42
C LEU A 105 18.16 3.02 -10.23
N LYS A 106 19.27 2.28 -10.23
CA LYS A 106 19.67 1.45 -9.10
C LYS A 106 19.94 2.26 -7.84
N GLU A 107 20.58 3.42 -7.97
CA GLU A 107 20.78 4.34 -6.83
C GLU A 107 19.45 4.84 -6.26
N LEU A 108 18.48 5.20 -7.11
CA LEU A 108 17.13 5.58 -6.69
C LEU A 108 16.40 4.42 -6.01
N GLN A 109 16.53 3.20 -6.53
CA GLN A 109 15.90 2.03 -5.94
C GLN A 109 16.46 1.73 -4.54
N ALA A 110 17.78 1.81 -4.38
CA ALA A 110 18.44 1.61 -3.08
C ALA A 110 17.99 2.66 -2.06
N VAL A 111 17.94 3.93 -2.45
CA VAL A 111 17.46 5.01 -1.58
C VAL A 111 15.99 4.83 -1.21
N CYS A 112 15.15 4.41 -2.16
CA CYS A 112 13.75 4.10 -1.90
C CYS A 112 13.62 3.00 -0.85
N LYS A 113 14.35 1.89 -1.02
CA LYS A 113 14.38 0.77 -0.05
C LYS A 113 14.78 1.25 1.35
N THR A 114 15.85 2.04 1.47
CA THR A 114 16.27 2.62 2.76
C THR A 114 15.17 3.49 3.38
N LYS A 115 14.48 4.33 2.59
CA LYS A 115 13.36 5.14 3.09
C LYS A 115 12.17 4.30 3.53
N ILE A 116 11.91 3.18 2.86
CA ILE A 116 10.83 2.27 3.25
C ILE A 116 11.14 1.66 4.61
N ASP A 117 12.35 1.14 4.79
CA ASP A 117 12.78 0.46 6.00
C ASP A 117 12.94 1.41 7.20
N GLU A 118 13.59 2.56 7.01
CA GLU A 118 13.92 3.48 8.10
C GLU A 118 12.80 4.49 8.43
N VAL A 119 11.91 4.78 7.49
CA VAL A 119 10.90 5.83 7.66
C VAL A 119 9.47 5.30 7.51
N ILE A 120 9.14 4.67 6.38
CA ILE A 120 7.74 4.30 6.09
C ILE A 120 7.26 3.20 7.03
N ILE A 121 7.98 2.08 7.14
CA ILE A 121 7.59 0.95 7.99
C ILE A 121 7.47 1.39 9.46
N PRO A 122 8.45 2.09 10.07
CA PRO A 122 8.32 2.57 11.45
C PRO A 122 7.14 3.52 11.65
N SER A 123 6.91 4.43 10.70
CA SER A 123 5.82 5.43 10.81
C SER A 123 4.45 4.79 10.62
N LEU A 124 4.30 3.88 9.66
CA LEU A 124 3.12 3.04 9.50
C LEU A 124 2.87 2.21 10.76
N LYS A 125 3.89 1.53 11.29
CA LYS A 125 3.75 0.71 12.50
C LYS A 125 3.22 1.55 13.66
N ARG A 126 3.79 2.75 13.91
CA ARG A 126 3.29 3.68 14.94
C ARG A 126 1.82 4.06 14.71
N ALA A 127 1.46 4.44 13.49
CA ALA A 127 0.10 4.86 13.16
C ALA A 127 -0.93 3.71 13.27
N ILE A 128 -0.56 2.51 12.85
CA ILE A 128 -1.39 1.31 12.99
C ILE A 128 -1.56 0.97 14.46
N THR A 129 -0.49 0.90 15.26
CA THR A 129 -0.56 0.58 16.69
C THR A 129 -1.46 1.55 17.46
N ALA A 130 -1.53 2.82 17.05
CA ALA A 130 -2.42 3.81 17.67
C ALA A 130 -3.92 3.51 17.45
N THR A 131 -4.27 2.77 16.40
CA THR A 131 -5.66 2.43 16.04
C THR A 131 -6.00 0.96 16.32
N LEU A 132 -5.04 0.07 16.10
CA LEU A 132 -5.10 -1.37 16.27
C LEU A 132 -4.08 -1.80 17.33
N PRO A 133 -4.51 -2.09 18.56
CA PRO A 133 -3.63 -2.64 19.59
C PRO A 133 -2.91 -3.88 19.07
N ASP A 134 -1.60 -3.96 19.32
CA ASP A 134 -0.77 -5.08 18.89
C ASP A 134 -1.07 -6.33 19.74
N LYS A 135 -2.09 -7.08 19.34
CA LYS A 135 -2.45 -8.39 19.90
C LYS A 135 -1.91 -9.56 19.06
N GLY A 136 -0.98 -9.29 18.13
CA GLY A 136 -0.48 -10.27 17.17
C GLY A 136 -1.45 -10.61 16.03
N GLU A 137 -2.54 -9.84 15.88
CA GLU A 137 -3.54 -10.04 14.83
C GLU A 137 -3.19 -9.34 13.51
N TRP A 138 -2.11 -8.56 13.47
CA TRP A 138 -1.64 -7.86 12.27
C TRP A 138 -0.12 -7.84 12.20
N LYS A 139 0.42 -7.71 10.98
CA LYS A 139 1.87 -7.66 10.75
C LYS A 139 2.19 -6.73 9.58
N LEU A 140 3.32 -6.03 9.71
CA LEU A 140 3.98 -5.34 8.60
C LEU A 140 5.34 -6.01 8.35
N SER A 141 5.62 -6.35 7.10
CA SER A 141 6.92 -6.87 6.68
C SER A 141 7.22 -6.49 5.24
N LEU A 142 8.51 -6.48 4.87
CA LEU A 142 8.89 -6.43 3.47
C LEU A 142 8.53 -7.76 2.78
N ASP A 143 8.18 -7.68 1.50
CA ASP A 143 8.03 -8.86 0.66
C ASP A 143 9.43 -9.44 0.36
N SER A 144 9.66 -10.70 0.74
CA SER A 144 10.93 -11.39 0.46
C SER A 144 11.07 -11.81 -0.99
N GLU A 145 9.97 -11.88 -1.73
CA GLU A 145 9.96 -12.23 -3.15
C GLU A 145 10.23 -11.02 -4.06
N ASP A 146 10.18 -9.81 -3.50
CA ASP A 146 10.50 -8.59 -4.23
C ASP A 146 12.03 -8.34 -4.26
N PRO A 147 12.69 -8.50 -5.42
CA PRO A 147 14.13 -8.32 -5.54
C PRO A 147 14.58 -6.88 -5.29
N ASP A 148 13.70 -5.90 -5.52
CA ASP A 148 13.99 -4.48 -5.30
C ASP A 148 13.74 -4.09 -3.83
N GLY A 149 13.02 -4.91 -3.06
CA GLY A 149 12.70 -4.68 -1.65
C GLY A 149 11.87 -3.41 -1.43
N GLN A 150 10.98 -3.12 -2.36
CA GLN A 150 10.12 -1.95 -2.40
C GLN A 150 8.66 -2.25 -2.06
N THR A 151 8.36 -3.51 -1.78
CA THR A 151 7.01 -3.98 -1.47
C THR A 151 6.86 -4.22 0.03
N VAL A 152 5.85 -3.59 0.62
CA VAL A 152 5.43 -3.80 2.02
C VAL A 152 4.16 -4.63 2.03
N LEU A 153 4.19 -5.73 2.78
CA LEU A 153 3.06 -6.58 3.07
C LEU A 153 2.42 -6.14 4.38
N PHE A 154 1.13 -5.84 4.33
CA PHE A 154 0.29 -5.62 5.50
C PHE A 154 -0.66 -6.79 5.70
N THR A 155 -0.37 -7.66 6.66
CA THR A 155 -1.29 -8.70 7.15
C THR A 155 -2.26 -8.07 8.14
N PHE A 156 -3.55 -8.19 7.89
CA PHE A 156 -4.61 -7.53 8.67
C PHE A 156 -5.36 -8.52 9.57
N PRO A 157 -6.06 -8.03 10.62
CA PRO A 157 -6.82 -8.91 11.50
C PRO A 157 -8.10 -9.39 10.81
N HIS A 158 -8.23 -10.71 10.66
CA HIS A 158 -9.36 -11.34 9.99
C HIS A 158 -10.61 -11.41 10.88
N ALA A 159 -11.71 -10.88 10.38
CA ALA A 159 -13.05 -11.11 10.90
C ALA A 159 -13.71 -12.33 10.23
N MET A 160 -13.36 -12.63 8.98
CA MET A 160 -13.85 -13.81 8.26
C MET A 160 -12.88 -14.98 8.41
N ILE A 161 -13.31 -16.06 9.07
CA ILE A 161 -12.54 -17.31 9.13
C ILE A 161 -12.71 -18.03 7.78
N SER A 162 -11.62 -18.25 7.04
CA SER A 162 -11.64 -19.14 5.88
C SER A 162 -11.49 -20.59 6.34
N THR A 163 -12.42 -21.46 5.99
CA THR A 163 -12.29 -22.91 6.15
C THR A 163 -11.45 -23.56 5.03
N THR A 164 -11.05 -22.77 4.03
CA THR A 164 -10.21 -23.19 2.90
C THR A 164 -8.99 -22.28 2.83
N GLU A 165 -7.81 -22.83 3.11
CA GLU A 165 -6.54 -22.10 3.21
C GLU A 165 -6.02 -21.49 1.88
N SER A 166 -6.78 -21.50 0.78
CA SER A 166 -6.15 -21.58 -0.54
C SER A 166 -6.38 -20.46 -1.56
N TYR A 167 -7.05 -19.33 -1.30
CA TYR A 167 -7.17 -18.33 -2.39
C TYR A 167 -7.26 -16.84 -2.05
N ILE A 168 -7.35 -16.44 -0.78
CA ILE A 168 -7.31 -15.00 -0.44
C ILE A 168 -6.09 -14.80 0.45
N MET A 169 -5.00 -14.33 -0.16
CA MET A 169 -3.82 -13.89 0.58
C MET A 169 -4.28 -12.89 1.64
N SER A 170 -3.95 -13.21 2.89
CA SER A 170 -4.28 -12.50 4.12
C SER A 170 -3.56 -11.15 4.27
N SER A 171 -3.05 -10.62 3.17
CA SER A 171 -2.27 -9.40 3.14
C SER A 171 -2.69 -8.48 2.00
N VAL A 172 -2.41 -7.20 2.23
CA VAL A 172 -2.42 -6.15 1.22
C VAL A 172 -0.97 -5.89 0.81
N LYS A 173 -0.71 -5.86 -0.49
CA LYS A 173 0.62 -5.56 -1.03
C LYS A 173 0.70 -4.07 -1.38
N VAL A 174 1.70 -3.38 -0.86
CA VAL A 174 1.96 -1.96 -1.13
C VAL A 174 3.33 -1.83 -1.79
N GLU A 175 3.34 -1.60 -3.09
CA GLU A 175 4.56 -1.42 -3.87
C GLU A 175 4.93 0.07 -3.95
N PHE A 176 6.17 0.41 -3.62
CA PHE A 176 6.67 1.79 -3.61
C PHE A 176 7.66 2.06 -4.75
N GLY A 177 7.21 2.72 -5.81
CA GLY A 177 8.04 3.08 -6.95
C GLY A 177 8.61 4.51 -6.89
N ALA A 178 9.89 4.68 -7.21
CA ALA A 178 10.56 5.99 -7.32
C ALA A 178 10.23 6.78 -8.61
N GLN A 179 9.47 6.19 -9.55
CA GLN A 179 9.24 6.75 -10.88
C GLN A 179 8.06 7.70 -10.93
N CYS A 180 8.17 8.90 -10.37
CA CYS A 180 7.09 9.89 -10.40
C CYS A 180 6.69 10.24 -11.87
N PRO A 181 5.39 10.13 -12.28
CA PRO A 181 4.92 10.83 -13.46
C PRO A 181 5.04 12.32 -13.18
N ARG A 182 5.66 13.08 -14.08
CA ARG A 182 5.82 14.53 -13.91
C ARG A 182 4.46 15.11 -13.55
N ARG A 183 4.36 15.82 -12.42
CA ARG A 183 3.21 16.69 -12.18
C ARG A 183 3.15 17.61 -13.40
N ALA A 184 2.04 17.55 -14.15
CA ALA A 184 1.72 18.63 -15.05
C ALA A 184 1.55 19.85 -14.14
N ASP A 185 2.45 20.81 -14.26
CA ASP A 185 2.35 22.09 -13.56
C ASP A 185 0.93 22.63 -13.78
N ARG A 186 0.20 22.83 -12.67
CA ARG A 186 -1.08 23.54 -12.66
C ARG A 186 -0.82 24.98 -12.26
#